data_AF-A0A9R0VES8-F1
#
_entry.id   AF-A0A9R0VES8-F1
#
_cell.length_a   1.000
_cell.length_b   1.000
_cell.length_c   1.000
_cell.angle_alpha   90.00
_cell.angle_beta   90.00
_cell.angle_gamma   90.00
#
_symmetry.space_group_name_H-M   'P 1'
#
loop_
_entity.id
_entity.type
_entity.pdbx_description
1 polymer ?
#
loop_
_entity_poly.entity_id
_entity_poly.type
_entity_poly.pdbx_seq_one_letter_code
_entity_poly.pdbx_strand_id
1 'polypeptide(L)'
;MISWASSLPQKLAVAAVLLVLSVAIAASPAPAPANQSSCYKHLFSFGDSLIDTGNYIVHFSAAPGPVVELPYGQTFFGRPTGRWSDGRLIVDFIVERLGFPYWPAYLQATAGKSLAEEFRYGVNFAVASATALSQDFFRKKHLRVDLMPPYSLGVQIGLFKKVLAVLGSTDQERKAAMASSLFLVGEIGANDYIQPLFQNKTLEWVRPLVPRIIRSIALSIEALIELGAKTMYVPGIFPMGCTPLFLGIFPGDDRDPATGCLRWLNDLTLVHNHMLKSQLNELRSNHPGVSITYVDYYEEILSLVTKPVENGFTAETVLDACYPVFVPGREVVRCPDPSRLVSKNQSDFIKGRYILESVVTTYEVIYSIARSNNKGVVLKLDYEKALDRVDLDFLHNLLKIRGFNDKWVHWIDLIHSQKIYGCQN
;
A
#
# COMPACT_ATOMS: atom_id res chain seq x y z
N MET A 1 18.18 -68.45 -38.26
CA MET A 1 17.17 -68.74 -39.30
C MET A 1 16.20 -67.59 -39.35
N ILE A 2 16.39 -66.72 -40.35
CA ILE A 2 15.40 -66.38 -41.39
C ILE A 2 14.68 -65.08 -40.99
N SER A 3 15.05 -63.90 -41.53
CA SER A 3 14.81 -63.43 -42.91
C SER A 3 13.33 -63.17 -43.18
N TRP A 4 12.86 -62.09 -43.80
CA TRP A 4 13.39 -60.80 -44.25
C TRP A 4 12.16 -59.93 -44.57
N ALA A 5 12.39 -58.64 -44.65
CA ALA A 5 11.47 -57.57 -45.01
C ALA A 5 10.60 -57.83 -46.27
N SER A 6 9.46 -57.12 -46.33
CA SER A 6 9.08 -56.44 -47.57
C SER A 6 8.24 -55.20 -47.28
N SER A 7 8.53 -54.20 -48.11
CA SER A 7 8.12 -52.81 -48.04
C SER A 7 7.22 -52.45 -49.22
N LEU A 8 6.34 -51.45 -49.00
CA LEU A 8 5.75 -50.49 -49.98
C LEU A 8 4.67 -51.00 -50.97
N PRO A 9 3.79 -50.14 -51.57
CA PRO A 9 4.07 -48.74 -51.96
C PRO A 9 2.99 -47.64 -51.74
N GLN A 10 3.52 -46.45 -51.42
CA GLN A 10 3.27 -45.11 -52.02
C GLN A 10 1.87 -44.73 -52.54
N LYS A 11 1.39 -43.55 -52.10
CA LYS A 11 1.30 -42.32 -52.92
C LYS A 11 1.07 -41.06 -52.07
N LEU A 12 2.08 -40.17 -52.07
CA LEU A 12 2.07 -38.69 -52.20
C LEU A 12 0.96 -37.91 -51.43
N ALA A 13 1.22 -36.85 -50.64
CA ALA A 13 2.13 -35.75 -50.89
C ALA A 13 2.48 -34.95 -49.62
N VAL A 14 3.63 -34.31 -49.73
CA VAL A 14 4.32 -33.39 -48.81
C VAL A 14 3.51 -32.12 -48.54
N ALA A 15 3.42 -31.71 -47.26
CA ALA A 15 3.63 -30.31 -46.86
C ALA A 15 3.74 -30.23 -45.33
N ALA A 16 4.94 -29.88 -44.87
CA ALA A 16 5.22 -29.48 -43.51
C ALA A 16 4.46 -28.20 -43.17
N VAL A 17 3.62 -28.22 -42.14
CA VAL A 17 3.33 -27.06 -41.33
C VAL A 17 3.49 -27.51 -39.88
N LEU A 18 4.65 -27.17 -39.33
CA LEU A 18 4.85 -27.08 -37.89
C LEU A 18 3.72 -26.21 -37.35
N LEU A 19 2.76 -26.82 -36.65
CA LEU A 19 1.83 -26.09 -35.81
C LEU A 19 2.67 -25.53 -34.66
N VAL A 20 3.21 -24.33 -34.87
CA VAL A 20 3.59 -23.43 -33.81
C VAL A 20 2.31 -23.22 -33.02
N LEU A 21 2.16 -23.97 -31.93
CA LEU A 21 1.31 -23.61 -30.82
C LEU A 21 1.81 -22.25 -30.34
N SER A 22 1.25 -21.20 -30.95
CA SER A 22 1.28 -19.85 -30.48
C SER A 22 0.49 -19.87 -29.17
N VAL A 23 1.18 -20.27 -28.11
CA VAL A 23 0.88 -19.76 -26.78
C VAL A 23 1.05 -18.26 -26.93
N ALA A 24 -0.07 -17.57 -27.16
CA ALA A 24 -0.15 -16.15 -26.92
C ALA A 24 0.17 -15.99 -25.44
N ILE A 25 1.45 -15.76 -25.15
CA ILE A 25 1.87 -15.11 -23.93
C ILE A 25 1.03 -13.85 -23.92
N ALA A 26 0.02 -13.81 -23.07
CA ALA A 26 -0.69 -12.59 -22.79
C ALA A 26 0.38 -11.62 -22.29
N ALA A 27 0.90 -10.80 -23.20
CA ALA A 27 1.77 -9.71 -22.86
C ALA A 27 0.99 -8.90 -21.83
N SER A 28 1.55 -8.78 -20.63
CA SER A 28 1.10 -7.77 -19.68
C SER A 28 0.90 -6.48 -20.47
N PRO A 29 -0.25 -5.77 -20.32
CA PRO A 29 -0.46 -4.54 -21.06
C PRO A 29 0.76 -3.65 -20.83
N ALA A 30 1.41 -3.24 -21.91
CA ALA A 30 2.51 -2.30 -21.82
C ALA A 30 2.01 -1.09 -21.02
N PRO A 31 2.78 -0.61 -20.01
CA PRO A 31 2.35 0.55 -19.25
C PRO A 31 2.11 1.69 -20.24
N ALA A 32 0.93 2.30 -20.15
CA ALA A 32 0.62 3.50 -20.89
C ALA A 32 1.77 4.51 -20.68
N PRO A 33 2.16 5.29 -21.71
CA PRO A 33 3.20 6.28 -21.56
C PRO A 33 2.83 7.20 -20.39
N ALA A 34 3.68 7.20 -19.36
CA ALA A 34 3.47 7.95 -18.15
C ALA A 34 3.28 9.42 -18.53
N ASN A 35 2.12 9.99 -18.16
CA ASN A 35 1.91 11.42 -18.25
C ASN A 35 2.97 12.06 -17.33
N GLN A 36 3.96 12.73 -17.92
CA GLN A 36 5.26 13.11 -17.33
C GLN A 36 5.15 14.27 -16.31
N SER A 37 4.10 14.27 -15.49
CA SER A 37 3.74 15.36 -14.58
C SER A 37 4.00 15.03 -13.10
N SER A 38 4.92 14.10 -12.81
CA SER A 38 5.33 13.87 -11.41
C SER A 38 6.20 15.04 -10.92
N CYS A 39 5.75 15.70 -9.85
CA CYS A 39 6.55 16.70 -9.13
C CYS A 39 7.79 16.12 -8.44
N TYR A 40 7.85 14.80 -8.28
CA TYR A 40 9.02 14.08 -7.75
C TYR A 40 9.62 13.14 -8.80
N LYS A 41 10.95 13.10 -8.89
CA LYS A 41 11.67 12.22 -9.81
C LYS A 41 11.78 10.78 -9.30
N HIS A 42 11.79 10.61 -7.98
CA HIS A 42 11.90 9.31 -7.33
C HIS A 42 11.01 9.25 -6.08
N LEU A 43 10.59 8.04 -5.73
CA LEU A 43 10.01 7.69 -4.43
C LEU A 43 10.92 6.67 -3.74
N PHE A 44 11.38 6.99 -2.53
CA PHE A 44 12.07 6.03 -1.67
C PHE A 44 11.24 5.77 -0.43
N SER A 45 11.05 4.51 -0.07
CA SER A 45 10.26 4.15 1.11
C SER A 45 10.98 3.20 2.05
N PHE A 46 10.73 3.39 3.34
CA PHE A 46 11.29 2.65 4.46
C PHE A 46 10.17 2.34 5.41
N GLY A 47 10.12 1.14 5.97
CA GLY A 47 9.04 0.76 6.86
C GLY A 47 8.91 -0.75 7.01
N ASP A 48 7.68 -1.19 7.24
CA ASP A 48 7.36 -2.58 7.52
C ASP A 48 6.32 -3.18 6.56
N SER A 49 5.51 -4.12 7.07
CA SER A 49 4.51 -4.87 6.32
C SER A 49 3.45 -3.99 5.67
N LEU A 50 3.16 -2.80 6.21
CA LEU A 50 2.11 -1.93 5.67
C LEU A 50 2.46 -1.38 4.28
N ILE A 51 3.75 -1.36 3.94
CA ILE A 51 4.24 -0.90 2.65
C ILE A 51 5.22 -1.87 1.98
N ASP A 52 5.47 -3.07 2.53
CA ASP A 52 6.35 -4.06 1.91
C ASP A 52 5.72 -4.68 0.65
N THR A 53 6.30 -4.35 -0.51
CA THR A 53 5.84 -4.82 -1.82
C THR A 53 6.43 -6.17 -2.25
N GLY A 54 7.16 -6.86 -1.37
CA GLY A 54 7.62 -8.23 -1.57
C GLY A 54 9.08 -8.51 -1.19
N ASN A 55 9.72 -7.64 -0.39
CA ASN A 55 11.03 -7.90 0.20
C ASN A 55 10.98 -9.09 1.17
N TYR A 56 9.95 -9.18 2.02
CA TYR A 56 9.83 -10.24 3.03
C TYR A 56 9.85 -11.64 2.41
N ILE A 57 9.10 -11.88 1.33
CA ILE A 57 9.03 -13.21 0.70
C ILE A 57 10.33 -13.63 0.02
N VAL A 58 11.17 -12.68 -0.39
CA VAL A 58 12.51 -12.99 -0.90
C VAL A 58 13.41 -13.43 0.24
N HIS A 59 13.37 -12.71 1.37
CA HIS A 59 14.19 -13.03 2.53
C HIS A 59 13.79 -14.37 3.18
N PHE A 60 12.49 -14.57 3.41
CA PHE A 60 11.93 -15.79 4.01
C PHE A 60 11.45 -16.80 2.97
N SER A 61 12.15 -16.93 1.84
CA SER A 61 11.72 -17.78 0.72
C SER A 61 11.51 -19.26 1.07
N ALA A 62 12.25 -19.80 2.04
CA ALA A 62 12.10 -21.19 2.50
C ALA A 62 10.86 -21.42 3.40
N ALA A 63 10.38 -20.37 4.07
CA ALA A 63 9.24 -20.43 4.98
C ALA A 63 8.52 -19.07 5.04
N PRO A 64 7.84 -18.65 3.95
CA PRO A 64 7.31 -17.30 3.82
C PRO A 64 6.03 -17.07 4.65
N GLY A 65 5.51 -18.10 5.34
CA GLY A 65 4.29 -18.00 6.12
C GLY A 65 3.04 -17.84 5.23
N PRO A 66 1.93 -17.28 5.75
CA PRO A 66 0.64 -17.28 5.07
C PRO A 66 0.57 -16.30 3.90
N VAL A 67 1.54 -15.40 3.75
CA VAL A 67 1.54 -14.34 2.72
C VAL A 67 1.66 -14.89 1.28
N VAL A 68 1.93 -16.19 1.14
CA VAL A 68 1.93 -16.92 -0.14
C VAL A 68 0.66 -17.75 -0.37
N GLU A 69 -0.34 -17.61 0.49
CA GLU A 69 -1.64 -18.27 0.38
C GLU A 69 -2.77 -17.25 0.16
N LEU A 70 -3.95 -17.70 -0.23
CA LEU A 70 -5.14 -16.83 -0.24
C LEU A 70 -5.54 -16.50 1.22
N PRO A 71 -6.04 -15.29 1.50
CA PRO A 71 -6.54 -14.27 0.56
C PRO A 71 -5.48 -13.30 0.00
N TYR A 72 -4.20 -13.46 0.32
CA TYR A 72 -3.19 -12.46 -0.06
C TYR A 72 -3.12 -12.26 -1.59
N GLY A 73 -3.16 -11.01 -2.02
CA GLY A 73 -3.18 -10.60 -3.43
C GLY A 73 -4.42 -10.97 -4.26
N GLN A 74 -5.47 -11.57 -3.69
CA GLN A 74 -6.69 -11.97 -4.40
C GLN A 74 -7.44 -10.84 -5.11
N THR A 75 -7.53 -9.63 -4.54
CA THR A 75 -8.45 -8.56 -5.02
C THR A 75 -7.91 -7.79 -6.21
N PHE A 76 -6.57 -7.70 -6.34
CA PHE A 76 -5.93 -6.95 -7.43
C PHE A 76 -5.03 -7.82 -8.30
N PHE A 77 -4.17 -8.64 -7.70
CA PHE A 77 -3.17 -9.42 -8.43
C PHE A 77 -3.69 -10.79 -8.89
N GLY A 78 -4.82 -11.25 -8.32
CA GLY A 78 -5.41 -12.57 -8.56
C GLY A 78 -4.54 -13.73 -8.05
N ARG A 79 -3.48 -13.44 -7.29
CA ARG A 79 -2.54 -14.39 -6.71
C ARG A 79 -1.75 -13.75 -5.57
N PRO A 80 -1.21 -14.54 -4.62
CA PRO A 80 -0.28 -14.04 -3.61
C PRO A 80 0.97 -13.41 -4.22
N THR A 81 1.34 -12.24 -3.72
CA THR A 81 2.53 -11.47 -4.18
C THR A 81 3.56 -11.23 -3.08
N GLY A 82 3.29 -11.69 -1.86
CA GLY A 82 4.12 -11.40 -0.69
C GLY A 82 3.80 -10.08 0.03
N ARG A 83 2.79 -9.35 -0.42
CA ARG A 83 2.21 -8.21 0.30
C ARG A 83 1.33 -8.70 1.44
N TRP A 84 1.37 -8.03 2.59
CA TRP A 84 0.51 -8.31 3.75
C TRP A 84 -0.88 -7.67 3.59
N SER A 85 -1.49 -7.88 2.43
CA SER A 85 -2.81 -7.41 2.05
C SER A 85 -3.42 -8.39 1.06
N ASP A 86 -4.74 -8.41 0.98
CA ASP A 86 -5.46 -9.17 -0.04
C ASP A 86 -5.33 -8.53 -1.44
N GLY A 87 -4.63 -7.40 -1.57
CA GLY A 87 -4.37 -6.73 -2.82
C GLY A 87 -3.22 -5.73 -2.72
N ARG A 88 -3.49 -4.50 -3.15
CA ARG A 88 -2.54 -3.38 -3.14
C ARG A 88 -2.31 -2.87 -1.71
N LEU A 89 -1.14 -2.27 -1.49
CA LEU A 89 -0.78 -1.52 -0.29
C LEU A 89 -0.93 -0.02 -0.53
N ILE A 90 -0.97 0.79 0.53
CA ILE A 90 -1.06 2.26 0.42
C ILE A 90 0.01 2.85 -0.51
N VAL A 91 1.21 2.27 -0.50
CA VAL A 91 2.31 2.73 -1.35
C VAL A 91 2.09 2.46 -2.84
N ASP A 92 1.36 1.40 -3.21
CA ASP A 92 1.02 1.13 -4.60
C ASP A 92 0.13 2.26 -5.16
N PHE A 93 -0.78 2.81 -4.35
CA PHE A 93 -1.62 3.96 -4.73
C PHE A 93 -0.82 5.26 -4.84
N ILE A 94 0.19 5.46 -3.97
CA ILE A 94 1.10 6.61 -4.06
C ILE A 94 1.91 6.55 -5.36
N VAL A 95 2.50 5.39 -5.67
CA VAL A 95 3.25 5.15 -6.92
C VAL A 95 2.38 5.42 -8.15
N GLU A 96 1.14 4.92 -8.14
CA GLU A 96 0.17 5.16 -9.21
C GLU A 96 -0.15 6.65 -9.36
N ARG A 97 -0.33 7.37 -8.25
CA ARG A 97 -0.63 8.81 -8.25
C ARG A 97 0.54 9.65 -8.75
N LEU A 98 1.76 9.23 -8.47
CA LEU A 98 3.00 9.82 -9.00
C LEU A 98 3.26 9.43 -10.47
N GLY A 99 2.48 8.50 -11.04
CA GLY A 99 2.60 8.11 -12.43
C GLY A 99 3.87 7.31 -12.74
N PHE A 100 4.47 6.65 -11.76
CA PHE A 100 5.66 5.82 -12.00
C PHE A 100 5.26 4.49 -12.64
N PRO A 101 5.82 4.13 -13.81
CA PRO A 101 5.44 2.91 -14.54
C PRO A 101 5.99 1.64 -13.89
N TYR A 102 7.05 1.77 -13.08
CA TYR A 102 7.72 0.68 -12.41
C TYR A 102 8.37 1.17 -11.11
N TRP A 103 8.15 0.45 -10.02
CA TRP A 103 8.71 0.79 -8.71
C TRP A 103 8.95 -0.49 -7.88
N PRO A 104 10.21 -0.95 -7.77
CA PRO A 104 10.53 -2.29 -7.25
C PRO A 104 10.73 -2.35 -5.73
N ALA A 105 10.56 -3.56 -5.19
CA ALA A 105 11.11 -3.94 -3.89
C ALA A 105 12.62 -4.18 -4.02
N TYR A 106 13.42 -3.66 -3.08
CA TYR A 106 14.88 -3.72 -3.13
C TYR A 106 15.47 -5.12 -3.33
N LEU A 107 14.91 -6.13 -2.65
CA LEU A 107 15.36 -7.53 -2.72
C LEU A 107 14.85 -8.28 -3.95
N GLN A 108 13.87 -7.74 -4.68
CA GLN A 108 13.30 -8.36 -5.89
C GLN A 108 14.03 -7.95 -7.18
N ALA A 109 15.28 -7.48 -7.09
CA ALA A 109 16.02 -6.94 -8.23
C ALA A 109 16.00 -7.89 -9.45
N THR A 110 15.53 -7.36 -10.57
CA THR A 110 15.30 -8.13 -11.80
C THR A 110 16.62 -8.56 -12.45
N ALA A 111 16.74 -9.84 -12.82
CA ALA A 111 17.89 -10.35 -13.56
C ALA A 111 18.07 -9.60 -14.90
N GLY A 112 19.30 -9.17 -15.19
CA GLY A 112 19.67 -8.57 -16.48
C GLY A 112 19.54 -7.04 -16.59
N LYS A 113 19.16 -6.33 -15.52
CA LYS A 113 19.19 -4.85 -15.48
C LYS A 113 20.32 -4.33 -14.59
N SER A 114 20.88 -3.18 -14.94
CA SER A 114 21.75 -2.46 -14.00
C SER A 114 20.94 -1.90 -12.83
N LEU A 115 21.57 -1.72 -11.68
CA LEU A 115 20.91 -1.14 -10.49
C LEU A 115 20.37 0.28 -10.75
N ALA A 116 21.04 1.06 -11.60
CA ALA A 116 20.59 2.40 -11.98
C ALA A 116 19.30 2.36 -12.81
N GLU A 117 19.17 1.40 -13.73
CA GLU A 117 17.95 1.19 -14.52
C GLU A 117 16.82 0.65 -13.65
N GLU A 118 17.12 -0.30 -12.77
CA GLU A 118 16.12 -0.93 -11.90
C GLU A 118 15.50 0.08 -10.93
N PHE A 119 16.32 0.97 -10.36
CA PHE A 119 15.89 1.94 -9.34
C PHE A 119 15.68 3.36 -9.89
N ARG A 120 15.49 3.49 -11.21
CA ARG A 120 15.32 4.78 -11.89
C ARG A 120 14.22 5.66 -11.29
N TYR A 121 13.10 5.09 -10.85
CA TYR A 121 11.98 5.83 -10.25
C TYR A 121 11.96 5.73 -8.72
N GLY A 122 13.03 5.19 -8.13
CA GLY A 122 13.14 4.90 -6.72
C GLY A 122 12.92 3.42 -6.40
N VAL A 123 12.82 3.11 -5.11
CA VAL A 123 12.84 1.73 -4.60
C VAL A 123 12.24 1.65 -3.21
N ASN A 124 11.64 0.50 -2.92
CA ASN A 124 11.08 0.16 -1.62
C ASN A 124 12.02 -0.68 -0.77
N PHE A 125 12.42 -0.16 0.39
CA PHE A 125 13.26 -0.87 1.37
C PHE A 125 12.46 -1.47 2.52
N ALA A 126 11.15 -1.25 2.58
CA ALA A 126 10.32 -1.77 3.66
C ALA A 126 10.31 -3.30 3.66
N VAL A 127 10.37 -3.90 4.84
CA VAL A 127 10.33 -5.36 5.02
C VAL A 127 9.34 -5.69 6.11
N ALA A 128 8.40 -6.60 5.85
CA ALA A 128 7.42 -6.99 6.84
C ALA A 128 8.05 -7.43 8.16
N SER A 129 7.41 -7.04 9.28
CA SER A 129 7.93 -7.20 10.63
C SER A 129 9.24 -6.44 10.95
N ALA A 130 9.69 -5.52 10.10
CA ALA A 130 10.82 -4.65 10.43
C ALA A 130 10.53 -3.78 11.65
N THR A 131 11.59 -3.52 12.41
CA THR A 131 11.57 -2.69 13.61
C THR A 131 12.38 -1.40 13.42
N ALA A 132 12.10 -0.37 14.21
CA ALA A 132 12.93 0.82 14.26
C ALA A 132 14.29 0.51 14.93
N LEU A 133 14.31 -0.35 15.95
CA LEU A 133 15.51 -0.81 16.65
C LEU A 133 16.11 -2.05 15.98
N SER A 134 17.40 -2.29 16.16
CA SER A 134 18.09 -3.42 15.54
C SER A 134 17.76 -4.76 16.20
N GLN A 135 17.87 -5.86 15.44
CA GLN A 135 17.70 -7.22 15.96
C GLN A 135 18.65 -7.50 17.15
N ASP A 136 19.88 -6.95 17.11
CA ASP A 136 20.86 -7.06 18.19
C ASP A 136 20.38 -6.44 19.50
N PHE A 137 19.59 -5.36 19.45
CA PHE A 137 18.99 -4.76 20.64
C PHE A 137 18.07 -5.77 21.34
N PHE A 138 17.18 -6.43 20.59
CA PHE A 138 16.24 -7.41 21.13
C PHE A 138 16.97 -8.68 21.60
N ARG A 139 18.00 -9.14 20.88
CA ARG A 139 18.84 -10.28 21.30
C ARG A 139 19.54 -10.01 22.64
N LYS A 140 20.11 -8.81 22.83
CA LYS A 140 20.71 -8.39 24.12
C LYS A 140 19.70 -8.28 25.26
N LYS A 141 18.41 -8.18 24.94
CA LYS A 141 17.29 -8.21 25.88
C LYS A 141 16.70 -9.61 26.10
N HIS A 142 17.39 -10.66 25.60
CA HIS A 142 16.99 -12.06 25.71
C HIS A 142 15.63 -12.38 25.06
N LEU A 143 15.31 -11.69 23.96
CA LEU A 143 14.16 -12.01 23.12
C LEU A 143 14.59 -12.90 21.96
N ARG A 144 13.68 -13.80 21.55
CA ARG A 144 13.80 -14.53 20.28
C ARG A 144 13.60 -13.55 19.14
N VAL A 145 14.39 -13.72 18.09
CA VAL A 145 14.43 -12.79 16.95
C VAL A 145 14.24 -13.50 15.61
N ASP A 146 13.83 -14.76 15.64
CA ASP A 146 13.65 -15.61 14.44
C ASP A 146 12.55 -15.07 13.51
N LEU A 147 11.55 -14.41 14.09
CA LEU A 147 10.46 -13.73 13.38
C LEU A 147 10.76 -12.25 13.10
N MET A 148 11.96 -11.76 13.43
CA MET A 148 12.36 -10.37 13.23
C MET A 148 13.40 -10.31 12.10
N PRO A 149 13.03 -9.84 10.91
CA PRO A 149 14.00 -9.70 9.82
C PRO A 149 15.15 -8.77 10.22
N PRO A 150 16.38 -9.01 9.72
CA PRO A 150 17.55 -8.17 10.00
C PRO A 150 17.52 -6.84 9.20
N TYR A 151 16.34 -6.28 8.94
CA TYR A 151 16.10 -5.08 8.15
C TYR A 151 15.46 -3.96 8.99
N SER A 152 16.01 -3.71 10.18
CA SER A 152 15.59 -2.57 11.00
C SER A 152 15.73 -1.25 10.23
N LEU A 153 15.04 -0.19 10.64
CA LEU A 153 15.05 1.10 9.93
C LEU A 153 16.45 1.58 9.57
N GLY A 154 17.40 1.56 10.52
CA GLY A 154 18.79 1.95 10.25
C GLY A 154 19.50 1.09 9.20
N VAL A 155 19.16 -0.20 9.10
CA VAL A 155 19.65 -1.10 8.04
C VAL A 155 19.05 -0.71 6.69
N GLN A 156 17.74 -0.41 6.64
CA GLN A 156 17.09 0.04 5.41
C GLN A 156 17.71 1.35 4.89
N ILE A 157 18.00 2.31 5.78
CA ILE A 157 18.76 3.53 5.44
C ILE A 157 20.17 3.20 4.93
N GLY A 158 20.84 2.21 5.52
CA GLY A 158 22.15 1.73 5.05
C GLY A 158 22.10 1.13 3.64
N LEU A 159 21.05 0.37 3.31
CA LEU A 159 20.82 -0.16 1.97
C LEU A 159 20.55 0.97 0.97
N PHE A 160 19.77 1.97 1.38
CA PHE A 160 19.51 3.13 0.56
C PHE A 160 20.78 3.91 0.21
N LYS A 161 21.72 4.10 1.15
CA LYS A 161 23.01 4.74 0.86
C LYS A 161 23.77 4.06 -0.29
N LYS A 162 23.64 2.73 -0.43
CA LYS A 162 24.22 1.97 -1.55
C LYS A 162 23.51 2.28 -2.87
N VAL A 163 22.19 2.37 -2.87
CA VAL A 163 21.40 2.76 -4.06
C VAL A 163 21.71 4.19 -4.48
N LEU A 164 21.78 5.12 -3.54
CA LEU A 164 22.11 6.51 -3.83
C LEU A 164 23.50 6.67 -4.49
N ALA A 165 24.48 5.85 -4.08
CA ALA A 165 25.80 5.84 -4.71
C ALA A 165 25.78 5.38 -6.17
N VAL A 166 24.79 4.58 -6.56
CA VAL A 166 24.59 4.14 -7.96
C VAL A 166 23.81 5.17 -8.77
N LEU A 167 22.88 5.91 -8.14
CA LEU A 167 22.06 6.92 -8.81
C LEU A 167 22.82 8.21 -9.17
N GLY A 168 23.96 8.48 -8.53
CA GLY A 168 24.80 9.64 -8.83
C GLY A 168 26.27 9.38 -8.52
N SER A 169 27.14 9.70 -9.48
CA SER A 169 28.59 9.48 -9.36
C SER A 169 29.25 10.58 -8.50
N THR A 170 28.71 11.80 -8.54
CA THR A 170 29.19 12.94 -7.75
C THR A 170 28.27 13.27 -6.58
N ASP A 171 28.79 13.98 -5.57
CA ASP A 171 27.98 14.48 -4.45
C ASP A 171 26.88 15.43 -4.92
N GLN A 172 27.14 16.23 -5.95
CA GLN A 172 26.16 17.18 -6.48
C GLN A 172 24.98 16.46 -7.15
N GLU A 173 25.25 15.42 -7.94
CA GLU A 173 24.21 14.58 -8.55
C GLU A 173 23.38 13.87 -7.47
N ARG A 174 24.04 13.29 -6.47
CA ARG A 174 23.34 12.63 -5.34
C ARG A 174 22.43 13.60 -4.60
N LYS A 175 22.93 14.79 -4.24
CA LYS A 175 22.11 15.82 -3.58
C LYS A 175 20.95 16.30 -4.45
N ALA A 176 21.15 16.43 -5.76
CA ALA A 176 20.08 16.79 -6.68
C ALA A 176 18.99 15.70 -6.78
N ALA A 177 19.39 14.42 -6.83
CA ALA A 177 18.47 13.29 -6.78
C ALA A 177 17.68 13.32 -5.46
N MET A 178 18.36 13.47 -4.32
CA MET A 178 17.72 13.56 -3.00
C MET A 178 16.73 14.72 -2.91
N ALA A 179 17.10 15.92 -3.37
CA ALA A 179 16.26 17.10 -3.27
C ALA A 179 14.99 17.04 -4.12
N SER A 180 15.01 16.25 -5.20
CA SER A 180 13.87 16.06 -6.12
C SER A 180 13.08 14.76 -5.86
N SER A 181 13.33 14.09 -4.73
CA SER A 181 12.68 12.84 -4.34
C SER A 181 11.68 13.03 -3.21
N LEU A 182 10.66 12.16 -3.18
CA LEU A 182 9.78 11.97 -2.04
C LEU A 182 10.29 10.80 -1.19
N PHE A 183 10.31 10.97 0.13
CA PHE A 183 10.70 9.93 1.08
C PHE A 183 9.50 9.56 1.96
N LEU A 184 9.13 8.28 1.99
CA LEU A 184 8.17 7.73 2.93
C LEU A 184 8.94 6.99 4.04
N VAL A 185 8.92 7.51 5.25
CA VAL A 185 9.67 6.96 6.39
C VAL A 185 8.67 6.40 7.41
N GLY A 186 8.17 5.21 7.12
CA GLY A 186 7.23 4.46 7.95
C GLY A 186 5.99 3.96 7.19
N GLU A 187 5.05 3.31 7.87
CA GLU A 187 5.01 3.13 9.33
C GLU A 187 6.13 2.21 9.83
N ILE A 188 6.67 2.57 10.99
CA ILE A 188 7.73 1.80 11.65
C ILE A 188 7.70 2.09 13.16
N GLY A 189 7.83 1.05 13.97
CA GLY A 189 7.86 1.14 15.43
C GLY A 189 6.82 0.27 16.12
N ALA A 190 5.71 -0.07 15.47
CA ALA A 190 4.70 -0.97 16.03
C ALA A 190 5.31 -2.34 16.40
N ASN A 191 6.12 -2.90 15.49
CA ASN A 191 6.78 -4.19 15.68
C ASN A 191 7.74 -4.20 16.88
N ASP A 192 8.34 -3.06 17.25
CA ASP A 192 9.21 -2.94 18.42
C ASP A 192 8.49 -3.18 19.74
N TYR A 193 7.16 -2.97 19.77
CA TYR A 193 6.30 -3.27 20.92
C TYR A 193 5.69 -4.67 20.82
N ILE A 194 5.14 -5.02 19.66
CA ILE A 194 4.36 -6.24 19.48
C ILE A 194 5.24 -7.50 19.56
N GLN A 195 6.47 -7.47 19.06
CA GLN A 195 7.39 -8.60 19.14
C GLN A 195 7.72 -9.03 20.58
N PRO A 196 8.06 -8.11 21.50
CA PRO A 196 8.15 -8.42 22.94
C PRO A 196 6.82 -8.86 23.56
N LEU A 197 5.69 -8.22 23.21
CA LEU A 197 4.38 -8.57 23.77
C LEU A 197 3.97 -10.02 23.42
N PHE A 198 4.25 -10.47 22.19
CA PHE A 198 4.08 -11.88 21.79
C PHE A 198 5.02 -12.86 22.52
N GLN A 199 6.03 -12.35 23.22
CA GLN A 199 6.94 -13.12 24.06
C GLN A 199 6.66 -12.89 25.56
N ASN A 200 5.40 -12.58 25.89
CA ASN A 200 4.90 -12.40 27.26
C ASN A 200 5.60 -11.27 28.04
N LYS A 201 6.14 -10.26 27.35
CA LYS A 201 6.58 -9.02 28.02
C LYS A 201 5.36 -8.17 28.36
N THR A 202 5.46 -7.39 29.44
CA THR A 202 4.36 -6.55 29.92
C THR A 202 4.42 -5.14 29.34
N LEU A 203 3.35 -4.36 29.55
CA LEU A 203 3.32 -2.95 29.16
C LEU A 203 4.45 -2.14 29.82
N GLU A 204 4.76 -2.41 31.09
CA GLU A 204 5.87 -1.77 31.83
C GLU A 204 7.23 -2.06 31.18
N TRP A 205 7.36 -3.20 30.50
CA TRP A 205 8.58 -3.57 29.81
C TRP A 205 8.71 -2.84 28.46
N VAL A 206 7.62 -2.72 27.68
CA VAL A 206 7.66 -2.13 26.33
C VAL A 206 7.56 -0.61 26.33
N ARG A 207 6.83 0.00 27.28
CA ARG A 207 6.61 1.46 27.34
C ARG A 207 7.94 2.26 27.40
N PRO A 208 8.98 1.83 28.13
CA PRO A 208 10.29 2.48 28.11
C PRO A 208 11.03 2.45 26.76
N LEU A 209 10.55 1.67 25.78
CA LEU A 209 11.14 1.64 24.43
C LEU A 209 10.74 2.86 23.59
N VAL A 210 9.59 3.50 23.88
CA VAL A 210 9.08 4.64 23.09
C VAL A 210 10.16 5.70 22.80
N PRO A 211 10.86 6.30 23.78
CA PRO A 211 11.88 7.30 23.49
C PRO A 211 13.03 6.77 22.61
N ARG A 212 13.38 5.48 22.73
CA ARG A 212 14.46 4.87 21.93
C ARG A 212 14.04 4.67 20.48
N ILE A 213 12.79 4.26 20.27
CA ILE A 213 12.18 4.09 18.95
C ILE A 213 12.09 5.43 18.24
N ILE A 214 11.52 6.44 18.90
CA ILE A 214 11.41 7.81 18.36
C ILE A 214 12.79 8.37 18.01
N ARG A 215 13.80 8.16 18.86
CA ARG A 215 15.19 8.55 18.56
C ARG A 215 15.74 7.83 17.32
N SER A 216 15.46 6.54 17.15
CA SER A 216 15.92 5.80 15.96
C SER A 216 15.31 6.36 14.67
N ILE A 217 14.02 6.71 14.71
CA ILE A 217 13.31 7.34 13.59
C ILE A 217 13.90 8.72 13.31
N ALA A 218 14.12 9.54 14.34
CA ALA A 218 14.72 10.87 14.22
C ALA A 218 16.11 10.83 13.57
N LEU A 219 17.00 9.95 14.06
CA LEU A 219 18.35 9.77 13.49
C LEU A 219 18.30 9.30 12.03
N SER A 220 17.30 8.50 11.67
CA SER A 220 17.11 8.04 10.28
C SER A 220 16.67 9.19 9.37
N ILE A 221 15.78 10.05 9.86
CA ILE A 221 15.34 11.27 9.17
C ILE A 221 16.50 12.26 9.02
N GLU A 222 17.25 12.54 10.08
CA GLU A 222 18.45 13.38 10.05
C GLU A 222 19.46 12.87 9.01
N ALA A 223 19.73 11.56 9.00
CA ALA A 223 20.63 10.98 8.00
C ALA A 223 20.14 11.18 6.55
N LEU A 224 18.83 11.15 6.30
CA LEU A 224 18.28 11.47 4.98
C LEU A 224 18.42 12.96 4.64
N ILE A 225 18.20 13.85 5.62
CA ILE A 225 18.38 15.30 5.48
C ILE A 225 19.84 15.64 5.14
N GLU A 226 20.80 15.04 5.85
CA GLU A 226 22.25 15.22 5.61
C GLU A 226 22.66 14.80 4.19
N LEU A 227 22.03 13.75 3.66
CA LEU A 227 22.22 13.30 2.28
C LEU A 227 21.58 14.24 1.24
N GLY A 228 20.69 15.14 1.66
CA GLY A 228 20.09 16.19 0.82
C GLY A 228 18.58 16.05 0.59
N ALA A 229 17.89 15.17 1.32
CA ALA A 229 16.45 15.01 1.17
C ALA A 229 15.69 16.28 1.60
N LYS A 230 14.61 16.58 0.88
CA LYS A 230 13.83 17.82 1.07
C LYS A 230 12.37 17.61 1.40
N THR A 231 11.78 16.47 1.03
CA THR A 231 10.38 16.19 1.30
C THR A 231 10.21 14.80 1.89
N MET A 232 9.63 14.71 3.08
CA MET A 232 9.42 13.44 3.77
C MET A 232 8.04 13.33 4.37
N TYR A 233 7.39 12.17 4.21
CA TYR A 233 6.17 11.79 4.89
C TYR A 233 6.50 10.75 5.95
N VAL A 234 6.06 11.01 7.18
CA VAL A 234 6.37 10.20 8.36
C VAL A 234 5.06 9.81 9.04
N PRO A 235 4.51 8.63 8.72
CA PRO A 235 3.29 8.16 9.37
C PRO A 235 3.54 7.79 10.83
N GLY A 236 2.53 8.07 11.67
CA GLY A 236 2.43 7.48 13.00
C GLY A 236 1.92 6.05 12.96
N ILE A 237 1.83 5.44 14.13
CA ILE A 237 1.27 4.10 14.31
C ILE A 237 -0.26 4.18 14.34
N PHE A 238 -0.93 3.30 13.61
CA PHE A 238 -2.39 3.13 13.61
C PHE A 238 -2.90 2.63 14.99
N PRO A 239 -4.20 2.70 15.33
CA PRO A 239 -4.68 2.32 16.66
C PRO A 239 -4.55 0.80 16.85
N MET A 240 -3.40 0.36 17.37
CA MET A 240 -3.07 -1.07 17.49
C MET A 240 -4.13 -1.82 18.31
N GLY A 241 -4.70 -1.21 19.34
CA GLY A 241 -5.78 -1.81 20.13
C GLY A 241 -7.05 -2.14 19.35
N CYS A 242 -7.22 -1.58 18.15
CA CYS A 242 -8.33 -1.91 17.24
C CYS A 242 -7.97 -3.00 16.21
N THR A 243 -6.76 -3.57 16.27
CA THR A 243 -6.34 -4.61 15.32
C THR A 243 -7.01 -5.92 15.66
N PRO A 244 -7.75 -6.56 14.73
CA PRO A 244 -8.47 -7.80 14.99
C PRO A 244 -7.57 -8.92 15.52
N LEU A 245 -6.34 -9.02 15.01
CA LEU A 245 -5.33 -9.95 15.52
C LEU A 245 -5.01 -9.74 17.00
N PHE A 246 -4.82 -8.49 17.41
CA PHE A 246 -4.46 -8.15 18.79
C PHE A 246 -5.66 -8.30 19.74
N LEU A 247 -6.88 -8.02 19.26
CA LEU A 247 -8.13 -8.32 19.96
C LEU A 247 -8.34 -9.81 20.22
N GLY A 248 -7.81 -10.67 19.33
CA GLY A 248 -7.88 -12.12 19.46
C GLY A 248 -6.80 -12.72 20.38
N ILE A 249 -5.63 -12.09 20.47
CA ILE A 249 -4.46 -12.59 21.20
C ILE A 249 -4.38 -12.04 22.63
N PHE A 250 -4.61 -10.74 22.81
CA PHE A 250 -4.45 -10.10 24.12
C PHE A 250 -5.75 -10.14 24.94
N PRO A 251 -5.64 -10.19 26.28
CA PRO A 251 -6.81 -10.20 27.16
C PRO A 251 -7.65 -8.93 26.98
N GLY A 252 -8.97 -9.07 27.12
CA GLY A 252 -9.96 -8.03 26.78
C GLY A 252 -10.57 -7.30 27.98
N ASP A 253 -9.92 -7.32 29.15
CA ASP A 253 -10.51 -6.79 30.39
C ASP A 253 -10.61 -5.25 30.40
N ASP A 254 -9.96 -4.56 29.47
CA ASP A 254 -9.88 -3.10 29.38
C ASP A 254 -10.49 -2.52 28.09
N ARG A 255 -11.38 -3.25 27.42
CA ARG A 255 -11.98 -2.77 26.16
C ARG A 255 -12.71 -1.44 26.32
N ASP A 256 -12.51 -0.57 25.35
CA ASP A 256 -13.26 0.67 25.20
C ASP A 256 -14.72 0.35 24.83
N PRO A 257 -15.73 0.84 25.58
CA PRO A 257 -17.12 0.50 25.32
C PRO A 257 -17.68 1.03 24.00
N ALA A 258 -17.12 2.11 23.46
CA ALA A 258 -17.61 2.74 22.23
C ALA A 258 -17.06 2.06 20.98
N THR A 259 -15.81 1.59 21.05
CA THR A 259 -15.08 1.04 19.89
C THR A 259 -14.83 -0.45 19.99
N GLY A 260 -14.86 -1.05 21.17
CA GLY A 260 -14.47 -2.45 21.40
C GLY A 260 -12.96 -2.70 21.36
N CYS A 261 -12.15 -1.65 21.17
CA CYS A 261 -10.69 -1.70 21.09
C CYS A 261 -10.01 -1.85 22.46
N LEU A 262 -8.79 -2.38 22.51
CA LEU A 262 -7.97 -2.43 23.74
C LEU A 262 -7.44 -1.03 24.09
N ARG A 263 -7.82 -0.50 25.26
CA ARG A 263 -7.41 0.86 25.68
C ARG A 263 -5.93 0.94 25.96
N TRP A 264 -5.35 0.01 26.71
CA TRP A 264 -3.94 0.04 27.11
C TRP A 264 -2.99 0.06 25.89
N LEU A 265 -3.37 -0.65 24.82
CA LEU A 265 -2.56 -0.74 23.61
C LEU A 265 -2.72 0.51 22.73
N ASN A 266 -3.93 1.08 22.69
CA ASN A 266 -4.17 2.38 22.08
C ASN A 266 -3.48 3.52 22.84
N ASP A 267 -3.44 3.48 24.17
CA ASP A 267 -2.73 4.46 25.00
C ASP A 267 -1.21 4.43 24.72
N LEU A 268 -0.61 3.24 24.59
CA LEU A 268 0.79 3.11 24.19
C LEU A 268 1.04 3.74 22.81
N THR A 269 0.12 3.50 21.87
CA THR A 269 0.17 4.05 20.52
C THR A 269 0.08 5.58 20.53
N LEU A 270 -0.83 6.14 21.34
CA LEU A 270 -0.98 7.59 21.50
C LEU A 270 0.27 8.22 22.11
N VAL A 271 0.89 7.58 23.11
CA VAL A 271 2.17 8.04 23.69
C VAL A 271 3.27 8.06 22.62
N HIS A 272 3.38 7.01 21.80
CA HIS A 272 4.31 6.99 20.67
C HIS A 272 4.05 8.14 19.70
N ASN A 273 2.81 8.27 19.20
CA ASN A 273 2.45 9.25 18.19
C ASN A 273 2.63 10.68 18.68
N HIS A 274 2.29 10.96 19.94
CA HIS A 274 2.53 12.28 20.54
C HIS A 274 4.02 12.61 20.59
N MET A 275 4.86 11.66 21.03
CA MET A 275 6.32 11.86 21.06
C MET A 275 6.91 11.99 19.65
N LEU A 276 6.42 11.23 18.67
CA LEU A 276 6.82 11.35 17.28
C LEU A 276 6.48 12.74 16.73
N LYS A 277 5.23 13.20 16.88
CA LYS A 277 4.80 14.55 16.46
C LYS A 277 5.70 15.64 17.07
N SER A 278 6.01 15.54 18.36
CA SER A 278 6.93 16.46 19.05
C SER A 278 8.34 16.44 18.43
N GLN A 279 8.89 15.25 18.20
CA GLN A 279 10.23 15.10 17.62
C GLN A 279 10.29 15.62 16.17
N LEU A 280 9.24 15.40 15.37
CA LEU A 280 9.16 15.94 14.01
C LEU A 280 9.07 17.48 14.01
N ASN A 281 8.40 18.09 15.00
CA ASN A 281 8.38 19.55 15.16
C ASN A 281 9.77 20.13 15.47
N GLU A 282 10.55 19.45 16.31
CA GLU A 282 11.94 19.81 16.58
C GLU A 282 12.79 19.71 15.30
N LEU A 283 12.68 18.61 14.55
CA LEU A 283 13.40 18.42 13.30
C LEU A 283 13.05 19.50 12.25
N ARG A 284 11.76 19.87 12.12
CA ARG A 284 11.35 21.00 11.25
C ARG A 284 11.99 22.31 11.66
N SER A 285 12.07 22.57 12.96
CA SER A 285 12.67 23.79 13.51
C SER A 285 14.18 23.84 13.24
N ASN A 286 14.86 22.71 13.38
CA ASN A 286 16.30 22.57 13.13
C ASN A 286 16.66 22.57 11.63
N HIS A 287 15.70 22.26 10.76
CA HIS A 287 15.90 22.13 9.31
C HIS A 287 14.83 22.90 8.51
N PRO A 288 14.80 24.25 8.53
CA PRO A 288 13.75 25.06 7.92
C PRO A 288 13.63 24.90 6.39
N GLY A 289 14.65 24.36 5.74
CA GLY A 289 14.66 24.06 4.31
C GLY A 289 14.24 22.63 3.97
N VAL A 290 13.56 21.92 4.87
CA VAL A 290 13.06 20.55 4.68
C VAL A 290 11.58 20.49 5.07
N SER A 291 10.75 19.96 4.16
CA SER A 291 9.35 19.65 4.44
C SER A 291 9.24 18.25 5.03
N ILE A 292 8.87 18.17 6.31
CA ILE A 292 8.57 16.92 7.00
C ILE A 292 7.08 16.95 7.29
N THR A 293 6.30 15.98 6.82
CA THR A 293 4.85 15.90 7.04
C THR A 293 4.54 14.69 7.90
N TYR A 294 3.81 14.90 9.00
CA TYR A 294 3.30 13.80 9.81
C TYR A 294 2.02 13.27 9.16
N VAL A 295 1.89 11.96 9.04
CA VAL A 295 0.69 11.32 8.49
C VAL A 295 -0.04 10.59 9.62
N ASP A 296 -1.28 11.01 9.91
CA ASP A 296 -2.03 10.55 11.07
C ASP A 296 -2.79 9.25 10.81
N TYR A 297 -2.06 8.14 10.64
CA TYR A 297 -2.68 6.81 10.48
C TYR A 297 -3.58 6.42 11.66
N TYR A 298 -3.38 7.01 12.84
CA TYR A 298 -4.20 6.71 14.00
C TYR A 298 -5.64 7.16 13.79
N GLU A 299 -5.84 8.44 13.49
CA GLU A 299 -7.18 9.01 13.31
C GLU A 299 -7.87 8.45 12.05
N GLU A 300 -7.14 8.26 10.95
CA GLU A 300 -7.71 7.71 9.71
C GLU A 300 -8.27 6.30 9.93
N ILE A 301 -7.54 5.43 10.64
CA ILE A 301 -8.00 4.07 10.92
C ILE A 301 -9.05 4.06 12.03
N LEU A 302 -8.95 4.93 13.04
CA LEU A 302 -9.96 5.04 14.09
C LEU A 302 -11.31 5.52 13.53
N SER A 303 -11.31 6.37 12.51
CA SER A 303 -12.51 6.78 11.77
C SER A 303 -13.25 5.59 11.17
N LEU A 304 -12.53 4.59 10.65
CA LEU A 304 -13.15 3.36 10.13
C LEU A 304 -13.94 2.64 11.22
N VAL A 305 -13.39 2.56 12.43
CA VAL A 305 -14.00 1.85 13.57
C VAL A 305 -15.15 2.64 14.19
N THR A 306 -15.00 3.96 14.32
CA THR A 306 -15.99 4.84 14.98
C THR A 306 -17.14 5.23 14.05
N LYS A 307 -16.90 5.24 12.74
CA LYS A 307 -17.87 5.59 11.69
C LYS A 307 -17.87 4.54 10.56
N PRO A 308 -18.15 3.26 10.88
CA PRO A 308 -18.01 2.17 9.92
C PRO A 308 -18.90 2.36 8.68
N VAL A 309 -20.16 2.75 8.87
CA VAL A 309 -21.13 2.91 7.78
C VAL A 309 -20.74 4.03 6.81
N GLU A 310 -20.23 5.16 7.34
CA GLU A 310 -19.74 6.29 6.53
C GLU A 310 -18.52 5.89 5.68
N ASN A 311 -17.72 4.95 6.18
CA ASN A 311 -16.53 4.43 5.52
C ASN A 311 -16.79 3.14 4.70
N GLY A 312 -18.05 2.73 4.52
CA GLY A 312 -18.42 1.59 3.69
C GLY A 312 -18.36 0.21 4.38
N PHE A 313 -18.10 0.16 5.68
CA PHE A 313 -18.06 -1.04 6.51
C PHE A 313 -19.37 -1.28 7.25
N THR A 314 -19.66 -2.54 7.58
CA THR A 314 -20.74 -2.89 8.51
C THR A 314 -20.31 -2.66 9.95
N ALA A 315 -21.18 -2.08 10.78
CA ALA A 315 -20.87 -1.79 12.18
C ALA A 315 -20.53 -3.06 12.98
N GLU A 316 -21.18 -4.17 12.67
CA GLU A 316 -21.02 -5.44 13.36
C GLU A 316 -19.71 -6.15 13.02
N THR A 317 -19.12 -5.86 11.86
CA THR A 317 -18.00 -6.61 11.30
C THR A 317 -16.73 -5.78 11.09
N VAL A 318 -16.72 -4.51 11.51
CA VAL A 318 -15.58 -3.59 11.27
C VAL A 318 -14.29 -4.03 11.98
N LEU A 319 -14.42 -4.79 13.07
CA LEU A 319 -13.29 -5.38 13.81
C LEU A 319 -13.08 -6.87 13.50
N ASP A 320 -13.76 -7.40 12.48
CA ASP A 320 -13.48 -8.73 11.95
C ASP A 320 -12.36 -8.65 10.91
N ALA A 321 -11.63 -9.74 10.72
CA ALA A 321 -10.59 -9.79 9.70
C ALA A 321 -10.57 -11.12 8.93
N CYS A 322 -10.24 -11.01 7.65
CA CYS A 322 -10.08 -12.12 6.73
C CYS A 322 -8.62 -12.55 6.68
N TYR A 323 -8.19 -13.45 7.56
CA TYR A 323 -6.85 -14.03 7.47
C TYR A 323 -6.82 -15.46 8.04
N PRO A 324 -5.98 -16.34 7.49
CA PRO A 324 -5.69 -17.62 8.11
C PRO A 324 -4.94 -17.37 9.42
N VAL A 325 -5.58 -17.56 10.57
CA VAL A 325 -5.02 -17.15 11.86
C VAL A 325 -3.97 -18.13 12.36
N PHE A 326 -2.84 -17.58 12.80
CA PHE A 326 -1.77 -18.17 13.62
C PHE A 326 -2.15 -18.43 15.10
N VAL A 327 -3.43 -18.58 15.45
CA VAL A 327 -3.87 -18.76 16.85
C VAL A 327 -4.26 -20.22 17.05
N PRO A 328 -3.47 -21.01 17.81
CA PRO A 328 -3.83 -22.38 18.14
C PRO A 328 -5.20 -22.42 18.85
N GLY A 329 -6.15 -23.18 18.31
CA GLY A 329 -7.46 -23.42 18.94
C GLY A 329 -8.61 -22.50 18.53
N ARG A 330 -8.44 -21.59 17.56
CA ARG A 330 -9.57 -20.88 16.92
C ARG A 330 -9.74 -21.35 15.47
N GLU A 331 -10.99 -21.64 15.07
CA GLU A 331 -11.31 -22.00 13.68
C GLU A 331 -10.91 -20.87 12.73
N VAL A 332 -10.40 -21.25 11.56
CA VAL A 332 -10.03 -20.32 10.50
C VAL A 332 -11.29 -19.62 10.02
N VAL A 333 -11.41 -18.32 10.31
CA VAL A 333 -12.37 -17.47 9.59
C VAL A 333 -11.81 -17.21 8.20
N ARG A 334 -11.92 -18.21 7.31
CA ARG A 334 -11.85 -17.96 5.89
C ARG A 334 -13.08 -17.12 5.61
N CYS A 335 -12.93 -15.83 5.36
CA CYS A 335 -14.01 -15.07 4.75
C CYS A 335 -14.36 -15.77 3.44
N PRO A 336 -15.50 -16.46 3.34
CA PRO A 336 -15.86 -17.17 2.11
C PRO A 336 -16.11 -16.17 0.99
N ASP A 337 -16.36 -14.91 1.36
CA ASP A 337 -16.67 -13.80 0.48
C ASP A 337 -16.41 -12.45 1.20
N PRO A 338 -15.33 -11.72 0.86
CA PRO A 338 -15.04 -10.37 1.36
C PRO A 338 -16.19 -9.37 1.09
N SER A 339 -17.05 -9.65 0.11
CA SER A 339 -18.21 -8.81 -0.19
C SER A 339 -19.25 -8.78 0.94
N ARG A 340 -19.17 -9.69 1.92
CA ARG A 340 -20.00 -9.66 3.14
C ARG A 340 -19.56 -8.59 4.14
N LEU A 341 -18.31 -8.13 4.07
CA LEU A 341 -17.77 -7.09 4.96
C LEU A 341 -17.91 -5.67 4.38
N VAL A 342 -18.25 -5.59 3.09
CA VAL A 342 -18.43 -4.35 2.36
C VAL A 342 -19.92 -4.11 2.13
N SER A 343 -20.40 -2.92 2.52
CA SER A 343 -21.81 -2.54 2.41
C SER A 343 -22.39 -2.88 1.04
N LYS A 344 -23.62 -3.40 0.99
CA LYS A 344 -24.33 -3.70 -0.28
C LYS A 344 -24.44 -2.48 -1.20
N ASN A 345 -24.33 -1.27 -0.63
CA ASN A 345 -24.41 -0.02 -1.38
C ASN A 345 -23.13 0.34 -2.13
N GLN A 346 -22.01 -0.34 -1.86
CA GLN A 346 -20.81 -0.23 -2.70
C GLN A 346 -20.98 -1.15 -3.92
N SER A 347 -21.39 -0.54 -5.04
CA SER A 347 -21.73 -1.26 -6.28
C SER A 347 -20.56 -1.38 -7.27
N ASP A 348 -19.40 -0.78 -6.99
CA ASP A 348 -18.25 -0.73 -7.89
C ASP A 348 -17.00 -1.39 -7.28
N PHE A 349 -16.08 -1.85 -8.15
CA PHE A 349 -14.82 -2.54 -7.81
C PHE A 349 -14.94 -3.84 -6.99
N ILE A 350 -16.14 -4.42 -6.90
CA ILE A 350 -16.40 -5.72 -6.26
C ILE A 350 -16.90 -6.71 -7.32
N LYS A 351 -16.24 -7.87 -7.42
CA LYS A 351 -16.62 -8.94 -8.35
C LYS A 351 -18.08 -9.35 -8.14
N GLY A 352 -18.91 -9.22 -9.18
CA GLY A 352 -20.33 -9.59 -9.15
C GLY A 352 -21.30 -8.45 -8.80
N ARG A 353 -20.80 -7.24 -8.52
CA ARG A 353 -21.60 -6.02 -8.40
C ARG A 353 -21.33 -5.11 -9.60
N TYR A 354 -22.33 -4.32 -10.00
CA TYR A 354 -22.25 -3.50 -11.20
C TYR A 354 -22.37 -2.02 -10.85
N ILE A 355 -21.42 -1.20 -11.32
CA ILE A 355 -21.41 0.26 -11.13
C ILE A 355 -22.75 0.93 -11.51
N LEU A 356 -23.44 0.36 -12.50
CA LEU A 356 -24.74 0.83 -13.00
C LEU A 356 -25.90 0.63 -12.02
N GLU A 357 -25.77 -0.22 -10.99
CA GLU A 357 -26.81 -0.38 -9.95
C GLU A 357 -27.06 0.92 -9.19
N SER A 358 -26.03 1.73 -8.95
CA SER A 358 -26.17 3.07 -8.35
C SER A 358 -27.04 4.01 -9.22
N VAL A 359 -26.91 3.90 -10.55
CA VAL A 359 -27.69 4.68 -11.51
C VAL A 359 -29.14 4.20 -11.50
N VAL A 360 -29.37 2.90 -11.64
CA VAL A 360 -30.72 2.30 -11.61
C VAL A 360 -31.44 2.64 -10.30
N THR A 361 -30.78 2.48 -9.16
CA THR A 361 -31.34 2.81 -7.84
C THR A 361 -31.72 4.29 -7.75
N THR A 362 -30.90 5.20 -8.28
CA THR A 362 -31.23 6.64 -8.33
C THR A 362 -32.49 6.88 -9.17
N TYR A 363 -32.57 6.27 -10.35
CA TYR A 363 -33.73 6.40 -11.24
C TYR A 363 -35.01 5.86 -10.60
N GLU A 364 -34.96 4.71 -9.94
CA GLU A 364 -36.09 4.12 -9.22
C GLU A 364 -36.58 4.99 -8.06
N VAL A 365 -35.66 5.59 -7.29
CA VAL A 365 -36.01 6.52 -6.21
C VAL A 365 -36.69 7.78 -6.76
N ILE A 366 -36.13 8.38 -7.81
CA ILE A 366 -36.73 9.55 -8.47
C ILE A 366 -38.12 9.21 -9.03
N TYR A 367 -38.24 8.08 -9.71
CA TYR A 367 -39.49 7.62 -10.30
C TYR A 367 -40.57 7.34 -9.24
N SER A 368 -40.20 6.68 -8.14
CA SER A 368 -41.09 6.40 -7.01
C SER A 368 -41.60 7.67 -6.32
N ILE A 369 -40.73 8.67 -6.12
CA ILE A 369 -41.11 9.98 -5.57
C ILE A 369 -42.05 10.72 -6.53
N ALA A 370 -41.72 10.74 -7.83
CA ALA A 370 -42.56 11.37 -8.86
C ALA A 370 -43.96 10.73 -8.92
N ARG A 371 -44.05 9.41 -8.76
CA ARG A 371 -45.31 8.66 -8.81
C ARG A 371 -46.15 8.80 -7.53
N SER A 372 -45.51 8.98 -6.37
CA SER A 372 -46.21 9.09 -5.08
C SER A 372 -46.78 10.49 -4.80
N ASN A 373 -46.54 11.48 -5.68
CA ASN A 373 -46.98 12.87 -5.56
C ASN A 373 -46.54 13.57 -4.26
N ASN A 374 -45.55 12.99 -3.58
CA ASN A 374 -44.96 13.50 -2.35
C ASN A 374 -43.82 14.45 -2.69
N LYS A 375 -43.69 15.55 -1.93
CA LYS A 375 -42.56 16.47 -2.05
C LYS A 375 -41.40 15.94 -1.20
N GLY A 376 -40.23 15.76 -1.82
CA GLY A 376 -39.02 15.31 -1.15
C GLY A 376 -37.77 15.82 -1.85
N VAL A 377 -36.64 15.79 -1.13
CA VAL A 377 -35.31 16.11 -1.69
C VAL A 377 -34.54 14.81 -1.85
N VAL A 378 -34.04 14.54 -3.05
CA VAL A 378 -33.14 13.41 -3.32
C VAL A 378 -31.71 13.93 -3.26
N LEU A 379 -30.97 13.53 -2.24
CA LEU A 379 -29.55 13.83 -2.11
C LEU A 379 -28.73 12.64 -2.58
N LYS A 380 -28.02 12.81 -3.70
CA LYS A 380 -27.06 11.83 -4.22
C LYS A 380 -25.65 12.36 -4.00
N LEU A 381 -24.88 11.72 -3.13
CA LEU A 381 -23.48 12.03 -2.87
C LEU A 381 -22.61 11.20 -3.83
N ASP A 382 -21.79 11.88 -4.63
CA ASP A 382 -20.86 11.26 -5.61
C ASP A 382 -19.44 11.39 -5.05
N TYR A 383 -18.73 10.28 -4.87
CA TYR A 383 -17.30 10.30 -4.51
C TYR A 383 -16.46 10.44 -5.79
N GLU A 384 -15.31 11.12 -5.69
CA GLU A 384 -14.34 11.35 -6.78
C GLU A 384 -14.07 10.05 -7.56
N LYS A 385 -14.35 10.04 -8.87
CA LYS A 385 -14.34 8.88 -9.77
C LYS A 385 -13.00 8.75 -10.49
N ALA A 386 -12.73 7.56 -11.05
CA ALA A 386 -11.63 7.35 -12.00
C ALA A 386 -11.66 8.28 -13.24
N LEU A 387 -12.81 8.93 -13.53
CA LEU A 387 -12.96 9.96 -14.57
C LEU A 387 -12.33 11.31 -14.20
N ASP A 388 -11.90 11.50 -12.95
CA ASP A 388 -11.16 12.69 -12.54
C ASP A 388 -9.70 12.68 -13.04
N ARG A 389 -9.34 11.63 -13.81
CA ARG A 389 -8.08 11.49 -14.58
C ARG A 389 -8.30 11.45 -16.10
N VAL A 390 -9.35 12.06 -16.60
CA VAL A 390 -9.54 12.21 -18.06
C VAL A 390 -8.41 13.06 -18.63
N ASP A 391 -7.77 12.56 -19.68
CA ASP A 391 -6.90 13.35 -20.54
C ASP A 391 -7.77 14.41 -21.25
N LEU A 392 -7.71 15.63 -20.73
CA LEU A 392 -8.53 16.74 -21.19
C LEU A 392 -8.24 17.08 -22.65
N ASP A 393 -6.99 16.91 -23.11
CA ASP A 393 -6.63 17.18 -24.51
C ASP A 393 -7.26 16.15 -25.46
N PHE A 394 -7.28 14.88 -25.06
CA PHE A 394 -8.00 13.85 -25.80
C PHE A 394 -9.52 14.11 -25.81
N LEU A 395 -10.09 14.45 -24.65
CA LEU A 395 -11.52 14.75 -24.54
C LEU A 395 -11.91 15.97 -25.40
N HIS A 396 -11.11 17.03 -25.39
CA HIS A 396 -11.34 18.22 -26.21
C HIS A 396 -11.32 17.88 -27.71
N ASN A 397 -10.33 17.11 -28.14
CA ASN A 397 -10.22 16.66 -29.52
C ASN A 397 -11.41 15.79 -29.93
N LEU A 398 -11.85 14.88 -29.06
CA LEU A 398 -13.02 14.04 -29.31
C LEU A 398 -14.31 14.88 -29.41
N LEU A 399 -14.52 15.85 -28.53
CA LEU A 399 -15.70 16.72 -28.53
C LEU A 399 -15.76 17.56 -29.80
N LYS A 400 -14.62 18.09 -30.27
CA LYS A 400 -14.53 18.83 -31.54
C LYS A 400 -14.82 17.92 -32.74
N ILE A 401 -14.25 16.71 -32.79
CA ILE A 401 -14.51 15.73 -33.86
C ILE A 401 -15.99 15.32 -33.90
N ARG A 402 -16.66 15.28 -32.74
CA ARG A 402 -18.08 14.95 -32.62
C ARG A 402 -19.02 16.14 -32.85
N GLY A 403 -18.50 17.32 -33.20
CA GLY A 403 -19.29 18.47 -33.64
C GLY A 403 -19.88 19.31 -32.49
N PHE A 404 -19.36 19.19 -31.28
CA PHE A 404 -19.75 20.07 -30.17
C PHE A 404 -19.18 21.48 -30.37
N ASN A 405 -19.93 22.52 -29.99
CA ASN A 405 -19.50 23.91 -30.16
C ASN A 405 -18.54 24.37 -29.04
N ASP A 406 -17.79 25.44 -29.32
CA ASP A 406 -16.74 25.92 -28.42
C ASP A 406 -17.26 26.35 -27.03
N LYS A 407 -18.52 26.79 -26.95
CA LYS A 407 -19.14 27.18 -25.68
C LYS A 407 -19.30 25.98 -24.75
N TRP A 408 -19.67 24.83 -25.29
CA TRP A 408 -19.79 23.58 -24.53
C TRP A 408 -18.44 23.03 -24.10
N VAL A 409 -17.44 23.09 -24.97
CA VAL A 409 -16.07 22.66 -24.64
C VAL A 409 -15.50 23.51 -23.50
N HIS A 410 -15.68 24.83 -23.57
CA HIS A 410 -15.20 25.76 -22.53
C HIS A 410 -15.86 25.56 -21.15
N TRP A 411 -17.12 25.12 -21.10
CA TRP A 411 -17.77 24.82 -19.81
C TRP A 411 -17.19 23.58 -19.13
N ILE A 412 -16.76 22.59 -19.90
CA ILE A 412 -16.07 21.41 -19.37
C ILE A 412 -14.71 21.80 -18.78
N ASP A 413 -13.96 22.71 -19.43
CA ASP A 413 -12.70 23.26 -18.89
C ASP A 413 -12.87 23.88 -17.50
N LEU A 414 -13.92 24.68 -17.32
CA LEU A 414 -14.17 25.39 -16.07
C LEU A 414 -14.43 24.43 -14.91
N ILE A 415 -15.13 23.32 -15.16
CA ILE A 415 -15.48 22.32 -14.16
C ILE A 415 -14.23 21.58 -13.65
N HIS A 416 -13.24 21.32 -14.52
CA HIS A 416 -12.04 20.57 -14.15
C HIS A 416 -10.90 21.40 -13.52
N SER A 417 -11.01 22.73 -13.50
CA SER A 417 -9.93 23.63 -13.06
C SER A 417 -9.82 23.89 -11.55
N GLN A 418 -10.76 23.42 -10.72
CA GLN A 418 -10.70 23.60 -9.26
C GLN A 418 -9.89 22.49 -8.58
N LYS A 419 -8.65 22.80 -8.15
CA LYS A 419 -7.67 21.84 -7.61
C LYS A 419 -7.65 21.74 -6.08
N ILE A 420 -7.35 20.53 -5.59
CA ILE A 420 -6.95 20.16 -4.22
C ILE A 420 -5.46 20.52 -3.98
N TYR A 421 -5.14 20.93 -2.74
CA TYR A 421 -3.83 21.41 -2.28
C TYR A 421 -2.68 20.38 -2.39
N GLY A 422 -1.49 20.80 -2.81
CA GLY A 422 -0.23 20.06 -2.62
C GLY A 422 0.76 20.09 -3.80
N CYS A 423 0.28 20.26 -5.02
CA CYS A 423 1.12 20.46 -6.21
C CYS A 423 0.90 21.88 -6.75
N GLN A 424 1.69 22.85 -6.27
CA GLN A 424 1.80 24.15 -6.93
C GLN A 424 2.98 24.08 -7.92
N ASN A 425 2.68 24.32 -9.20
CA ASN A 425 3.69 24.69 -10.19
C ASN A 425 4.14 26.13 -9.94
#